data_AF-A0A1Q7BXH4-F1
#
_entry.id   AF-A0A1Q7BXH4-F1
#
_cell.length_a   1.000
_cell.length_b   1.000
_cell.length_c   1.000
_cell.angle_alpha   90.00
_cell.angle_beta   90.00
_cell.angle_gamma   90.00
#
_symmetry.space_group_name_H-M   'P 1'
#
loop_
_entity.id
_entity.type
_entity.pdbx_description
1 polymer ?
#
loop_
_entity_poly.entity_id
_entity_poly.type
_entity_poly.pdbx_seq_one_letter_code
_entity_poly.pdbx_strand_id
1 'polypeptide(L)' 'MLRFDRENVIAEPEVRGLLHKHGFSVANLSSRLTEGGKQFEYRMVIRSKDRKNGETLAEHLRHLPEVLEFRISPTGD' A
#
# COMPACT_ATOMS: atom_id res chain seq x y z
N MET A 1 5.21 -1.15 0.03
CA MET A 1 4.87 -0.78 1.42
C MET A 1 4.12 0.54 1.40
N LEU A 2 3.23 0.75 2.37
CA LEU A 2 2.47 1.98 2.58
C LEU A 2 2.64 2.41 4.04
N ARG A 3 2.87 3.69 4.30
CA ARG A 3 2.96 4.27 5.64
C ARG A 3 1.91 5.35 5.85
N PHE A 4 1.38 5.39 7.06
CA PHE A 4 0.33 6.27 7.51
C PHE A 4 0.69 6.84 8.89
N ASP A 5 0.10 7.96 9.24
CA ASP A 5 0.02 8.37 10.64
C ASP A 5 -0.84 7.37 11.41
N ARG A 6 -0.47 7.01 12.63
CA ARG A 6 -1.19 6.00 13.43
C ARG A 6 -2.64 6.39 13.70
N GLU A 7 -2.95 7.68 13.81
CA GLU A 7 -4.30 8.17 14.08
C GLU A 7 -5.13 8.29 12.80
N ASN A 8 -4.49 8.23 11.62
CA ASN A 8 -5.13 8.38 10.31
C ASN A 8 -4.78 7.24 9.35
N VAL A 9 -4.88 5.99 9.83
CA VAL A 9 -4.59 4.78 9.05
C VAL A 9 -5.81 4.36 8.25
N ILE A 10 -5.64 4.18 6.94
CA ILE A 10 -6.64 3.49 6.11
C ILE A 10 -6.70 2.01 6.54
N ALA A 11 -7.89 1.53 6.90
CA ALA A 11 -8.06 0.17 7.39
C ALA A 11 -7.67 -0.90 6.34
N GLU A 12 -7.16 -2.05 6.79
CA GLU A 12 -6.74 -3.15 5.91
C GLU A 12 -7.76 -3.52 4.81
N PRO A 13 -9.06 -3.73 5.11
CA PRO A 13 -10.03 -4.08 4.07
C PRO A 13 -10.16 -3.00 2.99
N GLU A 14 -10.01 -1.74 3.36
CA GLU A 14 -10.06 -0.62 2.40
C GLU A 14 -8.80 -0.56 1.55
N VAL A 15 -7.62 -0.79 2.15
CA VAL A 15 -6.35 -0.91 1.41
C VAL A 15 -6.43 -2.07 0.41
N ARG A 16 -6.94 -3.23 0.82
CA ARG A 16 -7.18 -4.38 -0.08
C ARG A 16 -8.16 -4.02 -1.20
N GLY A 17 -9.25 -3.32 -0.87
CA GLY A 17 -10.24 -2.86 -1.85
C GLY A 17 -9.65 -1.88 -2.86
N LEU A 18 -8.81 -0.94 -2.41
CA LEU A 18 -8.09 -0.01 -3.26
C LEU A 18 -7.17 -0.74 -4.23
N LEU A 19 -6.36 -1.67 -3.73
CA LEU A 19 -5.44 -2.46 -4.57
C LEU A 19 -6.22 -3.29 -5.61
N HIS A 20 -7.32 -3.91 -5.21
CA HIS A 20 -8.19 -4.66 -6.11
C HIS A 20 -8.80 -3.79 -7.21
N LYS A 21 -9.27 -2.57 -6.89
CA LYS A 21 -9.76 -1.60 -7.88
C LYS A 21 -8.70 -1.22 -8.92
N HIS A 22 -7.43 -1.24 -8.52
CA HIS A 22 -6.27 -1.01 -9.41
C HIS A 22 -5.75 -2.29 -10.08
N GLY A 23 -6.49 -3.40 -10.03
CA GLY A 23 -6.14 -4.65 -10.71
C GLY A 23 -5.06 -5.48 -10.01
N PHE A 24 -4.84 -5.24 -8.70
CA PHE A 24 -3.92 -6.02 -7.89
C PHE A 24 -4.62 -7.00 -6.97
N SER A 25 -4.05 -8.19 -6.82
CA SER A 25 -4.39 -9.13 -5.74
C SER A 25 -3.30 -9.12 -4.68
N VAL A 26 -3.71 -9.13 -3.41
CA VAL A 26 -2.77 -9.17 -2.27
C VAL A 26 -2.45 -10.62 -1.91
N ALA A 27 -1.18 -11.00 -2.02
CA ALA A 27 -0.71 -12.37 -1.71
C ALA A 27 -0.32 -12.53 -0.23
N ASN A 28 0.26 -11.49 0.36
CA ASN A 28 0.54 -11.44 1.79
C ASN A 28 0.45 -9.99 2.26
N LEU A 29 0.00 -9.79 3.50
CA LEU A 29 -0.07 -8.48 4.14
C LEU A 29 0.32 -8.63 5.60
N SER A 30 1.17 -7.72 6.06
CA SER A 30 1.57 -7.62 7.45
C SER A 30 1.59 -6.15 7.84
N SER A 31 1.18 -5.88 9.07
CA SER A 31 1.21 -4.54 9.65
C SER A 31 2.21 -4.47 10.79
N ARG A 32 2.85 -3.31 10.92
CA ARG A 32 3.67 -3.01 12.10
C ARG A 32 3.59 -1.53 12.45
N LEU A 33 3.80 -1.23 13.72
CA LEU A 33 4.09 0.13 14.17
C LEU A 33 5.58 0.44 13.96
N THR A 34 5.87 1.67 13.57
CA THR A 34 7.22 2.18 13.34
C THR A 34 7.38 3.56 13.98
N GLU A 35 8.59 4.12 13.97
CA GLU A 35 8.88 5.45 14.55
C GLU A 35 8.36 5.62 15.99
N GLY A 36 8.75 4.69 16.87
CA GLY A 36 8.32 4.73 18.27
C GLY A 36 6.80 4.58 18.48
N GLY A 37 6.07 4.06 17.48
CA GLY A 37 4.63 3.86 17.57
C GLY A 37 3.77 5.00 17.01
N LYS A 38 4.39 5.98 16.34
CA LYS A 38 3.68 7.11 15.71
C LYS A 38 3.19 6.79 14.29
N GLN A 39 3.89 5.90 13.60
CA GLN A 39 3.56 5.55 12.22
C GLN A 39 3.10 4.10 12.11
N PHE A 40 2.15 3.88 11.21
CA PHE A 40 1.67 2.54 10.87
C PHE A 40 2.13 2.17 9.46
N GLU A 41 2.75 1.01 9.30
CA GLU A 41 3.27 0.52 8.02
C GLU A 41 2.56 -0.77 7.60
N TYR A 42 1.96 -0.76 6.41
CA TYR A 42 1.58 -1.98 5.70
C TYR A 42 2.72 -2.44 4.79
N ARG A 43 3.17 -3.68 5.02
CA ARG A 43 4.05 -4.40 4.10
C ARG A 43 3.25 -5.50 3.43
N MET A 44 3.31 -5.54 2.11
CA MET A 44 2.50 -6.45 1.33
C MET A 44 3.21 -6.88 0.05
N VAL A 45 2.86 -8.07 -0.41
CA VAL A 45 3.21 -8.56 -1.75
C VAL A 45 1.94 -8.49 -2.58
N ILE A 46 1.98 -7.72 -3.67
CA ILE A 46 0.86 -7.54 -4.58
C ILE A 46 1.20 -8.12 -5.95
N ARG A 47 0.22 -8.75 -6.59
CA ARG A 47 0.35 -9.36 -7.92
C ARG A 47 -0.57 -8.63 -8.89
N SER A 48 -0.07 -8.33 -10.08
CA SER A 48 -0.87 -7.82 -11.20
C SER A 48 -0.46 -8.55 -12.47
N LYS A 49 -1.40 -8.71 -13.39
CA LYS A 49 -1.13 -9.23 -14.75
C LYS A 49 -0.65 -8.13 -15.70
N ASP A 50 -0.95 -6.86 -15.38
CA ASP A 50 -0.57 -5.71 -16.18
C ASP A 50 0.45 -4.83 -15.43
N ARG A 51 1.56 -4.51 -16.10
CA ARG A 51 2.65 -3.71 -15.53
C ARG A 51 2.29 -2.23 -15.41
N LYS A 52 1.36 -1.71 -16.23
CA LYS A 52 0.87 -0.32 -16.20
C LYS A 52 0.06 -0.01 -14.93
N ASN A 53 -0.52 -1.03 -14.31
CA ASN A 53 -1.25 -0.88 -13.05
C ASN A 53 -0.35 -0.31 -11.94
N GLY A 54 0.95 -0.59 -11.97
CA GLY A 54 1.90 -0.07 -10.98
C GLY A 54 2.03 1.45 -11.04
N GLU A 55 2.07 2.02 -12.25
CA GLU A 55 2.13 3.46 -12.45
C GLU A 55 0.84 4.12 -11.97
N THR A 56 -0.32 3.59 -12.40
CA THR A 56 -1.64 4.13 -12.03
C THR A 56 -1.87 4.09 -10.51
N LEU A 57 -1.45 3.00 -9.85
CA LEU A 57 -1.49 2.90 -8.39
C LEU A 57 -0.58 3.93 -7.72
N ALA A 58 0.65 4.12 -8.22
CA ALA A 58 1.56 5.13 -7.70
C ALA A 58 1.00 6.55 -7.87
N GLU A 59 0.33 6.84 -8.99
CA GLU A 59 -0.35 8.12 -9.19
C GLU A 59 -1.47 8.32 -8.17
N HIS A 60 -2.32 7.32 -7.98
CA HIS A 60 -3.42 7.43 -7.03
C HIS A 60 -2.93 7.61 -5.59
N LEU A 61 -1.93 6.82 -5.15
CA LEU A 61 -1.37 6.91 -3.80
C LEU A 61 -0.74 8.28 -3.50
N ARG A 62 -0.15 8.96 -4.51
CA ARG A 62 0.39 10.33 -4.35
C ARG A 62 -0.68 11.37 -4.01
N HIS A 63 -1.93 11.12 -4.33
CA HIS A 63 -3.04 12.05 -4.09
C HIS A 63 -3.83 11.72 -2.82
N LEU A 64 -3.45 10.68 -2.08
CA LEU A 64 -4.10 10.31 -0.82
C LEU A 64 -3.39 11.01 0.35
N PRO A 65 -4.04 11.97 1.03
CA PRO A 65 -3.42 12.70 2.14
C PRO A 65 -3.11 11.81 3.35
N GLU A 66 -3.80 10.67 3.51
CA GLU A 66 -3.50 9.70 4.56
C GLU A 66 -2.15 8.98 4.36
N VAL A 67 -1.67 8.89 3.12
CA VAL A 67 -0.43 8.19 2.78
C VAL A 67 0.77 9.11 3.00
N LEU A 68 1.53 8.87 4.08
CA LEU A 68 2.76 9.59 4.37
C LEU A 68 3.91 9.18 3.45
N GLU A 69 4.02 7.88 3.18
CA GLU A 69 5.07 7.33 2.32
C GLU A 69 4.58 6.06 1.63
N PHE A 70 4.97 5.84 0.38
CA PHE A 70 4.80 4.56 -0.28
C PHE A 70 6.04 4.14 -1.05
N ARG A 71 6.20 2.83 -1.19
CA ARG A 71 7.21 2.23 -2.08
C ARG A 71 6.60 1.05 -2.81
N ILE A 72 6.58 1.14 -4.14
CA ILE A 72 6.24 0.03 -5.03
C ILE A 72 7.56 -0.40 -5.67
N SER A 73 7.89 -1.68 -5.56
CA SER A 73 9.09 -2.23 -6.18
C SER A 73 8.72 -3.60 -6.75
N PRO A 74 9.20 -3.94 -7.96
CA PRO A 74 9.00 -5.28 -8.50
C PRO A 74 9.56 -6.29 -7.50
N THR A 75 8.80 -7.33 -7.20
CA THR A 75 9.29 -8.46 -6.42
C THR A 75 10.04 -9.33 -7.42
N GLY A 76 11.37 -9.39 -7.32
CA GLY A 76 12.19 -10.22 -8.19
C GLY A 76 12.08 -11.69 -7.80
N ASP A 77 11.76 -12.52 -8.78
CA ASP A 77 12.20 -13.91 -8.93
C ASP A 77 12.74 -14.04 -10.36
#